data_AF-A0A1G3A3U7-F1
#
_entry.id   AF-A0A1G3A3U7-F1
#
_cell.length_a   1.000
_cell.length_b   1.000
_cell.length_c   1.000
_cell.angle_alpha   90.00
_cell.angle_beta   90.00
_cell.angle_gamma   90.00
#
_symmetry.space_group_name_H-M   'P 1'
#
loop_
_entity.id
_entity.type
_entity.pdbx_description
1 polymer ?
#
loop_
_entity_poly.entity_id
_entity_poly.type
_entity_poly.pdbx_seq_one_letter_code
_entity_poly.pdbx_strand_id
1 'polypeptide(L)'
;MYEPEKSLKNAQKLLDASELENVISFRIEPDNGCCCSHCWPLVWQGVNKLIYPQGPIEHEGQSLIKIDNERYILKQNESGPEIMLLICASLNLITSAINLLVAICGSLQKERKCPSKVKIVQRRFIRNQVAQEMLIEVNLDDAKITQDKIKTIIEGAIKSSLVSKKK
;
A
#
# COMPACT_ATOMS: atom_id res chain seq x y z
N MET A 1 17.59 6.38 0.75
CA MET A 1 17.17 5.65 1.97
C MET A 1 15.74 6.06 2.29
N TYR A 2 14.82 5.13 2.56
CA TYR A 2 13.42 5.48 2.85
C TYR A 2 13.27 6.03 4.26
N GLU A 3 12.50 7.11 4.42
CA GLU A 3 12.25 7.80 5.69
C GLU A 3 10.77 7.70 6.09
N PRO A 4 10.40 6.75 6.97
CA PRO A 4 9.00 6.52 7.36
C PRO A 4 8.31 7.77 7.93
N GLU A 5 9.03 8.59 8.69
CA GLU A 5 8.51 9.82 9.28
C GLU A 5 8.16 10.89 8.23
N LYS A 6 8.99 11.02 7.19
CA LYS A 6 8.71 11.89 6.04
C LYS A 6 7.51 11.37 5.25
N SER A 7 7.39 10.04 5.13
CA SER A 7 6.24 9.41 4.50
C SER A 7 4.93 9.76 5.22
N LEU A 8 4.94 9.66 6.56
CA LEU A 8 3.82 10.05 7.41
C LEU A 8 3.52 11.54 7.30
N LYS A 9 4.51 12.44 7.46
CA LYS A 9 4.33 13.90 7.34
C LYS A 9 3.68 14.32 6.03
N ASN A 10 4.07 13.70 4.91
CA ASN A 10 3.46 13.97 3.61
C ASN A 10 2.02 13.44 3.52
N ALA A 11 1.72 12.34 4.19
CA ALA A 11 0.35 11.86 4.34
C ALA A 11 -0.50 12.79 5.22
N GLN A 12 0.08 13.41 6.26
CA GLN A 12 -0.62 14.41 7.10
C GLN A 12 -0.97 15.71 6.38
N LYS A 13 -0.40 15.95 5.20
CA LYS A 13 -0.80 17.08 4.35
C LYS A 13 -2.02 16.75 3.50
N LEU A 14 -2.27 15.46 3.24
CA LEU A 14 -3.38 14.99 2.41
C LEU A 14 -4.59 14.51 3.25
N LEU A 15 -4.32 13.93 4.41
CA LEU A 15 -5.30 13.61 5.45
C LEU A 15 -5.28 14.74 6.46
N ASP A 16 -6.44 15.23 6.92
CA ASP A 16 -6.45 16.27 7.96
C ASP A 16 -5.70 15.76 9.20
N ALA A 17 -4.78 16.59 9.72
CA ALA A 17 -3.80 16.20 10.73
C ALA A 17 -4.40 15.59 12.01
N SER A 18 -5.66 15.89 12.32
CA SER A 18 -6.41 15.34 13.45
C SER A 18 -6.72 13.84 13.35
N GLU A 19 -6.61 13.23 12.16
CA GLU A 19 -7.01 11.83 11.93
C GLU A 19 -5.87 10.81 12.15
N LEU A 20 -4.66 11.27 12.45
CA LEU A 20 -3.43 10.47 12.22
C LEU A 20 -2.82 9.85 13.46
N GLU A 21 -3.54 9.81 14.57
CA GLU A 21 -3.07 9.13 15.78
C GLU A 21 -2.91 7.60 15.57
N ASN A 22 -3.52 7.06 14.52
CA ASN A 22 -3.60 5.64 14.25
C ASN A 22 -3.67 5.36 12.74
N VAL A 23 -2.50 5.22 12.12
CA VAL A 23 -2.37 4.90 10.69
C VAL A 23 -1.71 3.54 10.52
N ILE A 24 -2.22 2.75 9.59
CA ILE A 24 -1.55 1.57 9.05
C ILE A 24 -1.11 1.88 7.63
N SER A 25 0.11 1.49 7.28
CA SER A 25 0.50 1.42 5.87
C SER A 25 0.85 0.00 5.45
N PHE A 26 0.57 -0.30 4.19
CA PHE A 26 0.99 -1.52 3.50
C PHE A 26 1.87 -1.11 2.33
N ARG A 27 3.10 -1.62 2.32
CA ARG A 27 4.07 -1.33 1.27
C ARG A 27 4.51 -2.60 0.57
N ILE A 28 4.64 -2.52 -0.74
CA ILE A 28 5.23 -3.58 -1.57
C ILE A 28 6.69 -3.21 -1.82
N GLU A 29 7.61 -4.03 -1.33
CA GLU A 29 9.05 -3.84 -1.46
C GLU A 29 9.61 -4.97 -2.33
N PRO A 30 10.18 -4.69 -3.52
CA PRO A 30 10.82 -5.72 -4.31
C PRO A 30 12.13 -6.15 -3.65
N ASP A 31 12.53 -7.39 -3.89
CA ASP A 31 13.83 -7.91 -3.43
C ASP A 31 15.02 -7.21 -4.10
N ASN A 32 14.84 -6.72 -5.34
CA ASN A 32 15.79 -5.89 -6.06
C ASN A 32 15.10 -4.86 -6.99
N GLY A 33 15.81 -3.80 -7.38
CA GLY A 33 15.36 -2.83 -8.37
C GLY A 33 14.62 -1.58 -7.83
N CYS A 34 14.01 -0.83 -8.75
CA CYS A 34 13.23 0.39 -8.48
C CYS A 34 11.76 0.18 -8.84
N CYS A 35 10.86 0.79 -8.08
CA CYS A 35 9.40 0.71 -8.24
C CYS A 35 8.82 1.93 -8.96
N CYS A 36 9.68 2.76 -9.55
CA CYS A 36 9.34 4.01 -10.21
C CYS A 36 8.55 3.79 -11.52
N SER A 37 7.90 4.85 -12.04
CA SER A 37 7.05 4.80 -13.24
C SER A 37 7.82 4.34 -14.48
N HIS A 38 9.13 4.58 -14.50
CA HIS A 38 10.02 4.11 -15.55
C HIS A 38 10.37 2.62 -15.45
N CYS A 39 10.33 2.04 -14.24
CA CYS A 39 10.65 0.64 -14.03
C CYS A 39 9.42 -0.25 -14.12
N TRP A 40 8.26 0.23 -13.66
CA TRP A 40 6.98 -0.49 -13.71
C TRP A 40 5.88 0.30 -14.47
N PRO A 41 6.12 0.72 -15.72
CA PRO A 41 5.18 1.55 -16.47
C PRO A 41 3.78 0.92 -16.62
N LEU A 42 3.68 -0.39 -16.86
CA LEU A 42 2.39 -1.08 -17.02
C LEU A 42 1.63 -1.16 -15.68
N VAL A 43 2.35 -1.35 -14.57
CA VAL A 43 1.75 -1.34 -13.23
C VAL A 43 1.16 0.03 -12.94
N TRP A 44 1.95 1.10 -13.12
CA TRP A 44 1.49 2.45 -12.81
C TRP A 44 0.39 2.94 -13.76
N GLN A 45 0.42 2.55 -15.03
CA GLN A 45 -0.71 2.77 -15.95
C GLN A 45 -1.98 2.04 -15.49
N GLY A 46 -1.87 0.79 -15.04
CA GLY A 46 -2.99 0.03 -14.50
C GLY A 46 -3.56 0.65 -13.22
N VAL A 47 -2.68 1.00 -12.28
CA VAL A 47 -3.03 1.71 -11.04
C VAL A 47 -3.76 3.01 -11.34
N ASN A 48 -3.21 3.86 -12.22
CA ASN A 48 -3.82 5.15 -12.57
C ASN A 48 -5.21 5.01 -13.21
N LYS A 49 -5.46 3.92 -13.96
CA LYS A 49 -6.80 3.60 -14.46
C LYS A 49 -7.76 3.18 -13.33
N LEU A 50 -7.28 2.38 -12.38
CA LEU A 50 -8.08 1.92 -11.24
C LEU A 50 -8.48 3.04 -10.29
N ILE A 51 -7.64 4.06 -10.13
CA ILE A 51 -7.89 5.19 -9.22
C ILE A 51 -8.51 6.41 -9.91
N TYR A 52 -8.82 6.36 -11.19
CA TYR A 52 -9.44 7.50 -11.89
C TYR A 52 -10.83 7.83 -11.29
N PRO A 53 -11.19 9.12 -11.10
CA PRO A 53 -10.49 10.35 -11.48
C PRO A 53 -9.56 10.92 -10.41
N GLN A 54 -9.22 10.15 -9.38
CA GLN A 54 -8.48 10.61 -8.21
C GLN A 54 -6.95 10.62 -8.46
N GLY A 55 -6.48 9.80 -9.41
CA GLY A 55 -5.17 9.91 -10.05
C GLY A 55 -5.13 10.98 -11.16
N PRO A 56 -4.02 11.09 -11.92
CA PRO A 56 -2.88 10.18 -11.93
C PRO A 56 -1.89 10.44 -10.78
N ILE A 57 -1.16 9.39 -10.39
CA ILE A 57 0.05 9.49 -9.57
C ILE A 57 1.24 9.59 -10.53
N GLU A 58 1.98 10.70 -10.41
CA GLU A 58 3.25 10.92 -11.08
C GLU A 58 4.41 10.31 -10.30
N HIS A 59 5.60 10.27 -10.90
CA HIS A 59 6.80 9.69 -10.28
C HIS A 59 7.08 10.32 -8.90
N GLU A 60 7.24 9.46 -7.89
CA GLU A 60 7.37 9.86 -6.47
C GLU A 60 6.17 10.63 -5.89
N GLY A 61 5.04 10.57 -6.58
CA GLY A 61 3.81 11.25 -6.20
C GLY A 61 2.93 10.47 -5.23
N GLN A 62 1.81 11.07 -4.90
CA GLN A 62 0.78 10.48 -4.04
C GLN A 62 -0.59 11.00 -4.43
N SER A 63 -1.62 10.18 -4.23
CA SER A 63 -3.01 10.55 -4.48
C SER A 63 -3.89 10.16 -3.28
N LEU A 64 -4.90 11.00 -3.02
CA LEU A 64 -5.93 10.77 -2.02
C LEU A 64 -7.11 10.03 -2.68
N ILE A 65 -7.28 8.77 -2.32
CA ILE A 65 -8.35 7.93 -2.84
C ILE A 65 -9.57 8.08 -1.95
N LYS A 66 -10.73 8.40 -2.53
CA LYS A 66 -12.00 8.64 -1.83
C LYS A 66 -13.05 7.60 -2.21
N ILE A 67 -13.65 6.94 -1.22
CA ILE A 67 -14.71 5.94 -1.37
C ILE A 67 -15.70 6.11 -0.22
N ASP A 68 -16.99 6.28 -0.52
CA ASP A 68 -18.07 6.37 0.50
C ASP A 68 -17.77 7.36 1.65
N ASN A 69 -17.25 8.56 1.33
CA ASN A 69 -16.79 9.60 2.26
C ASN A 69 -15.57 9.24 3.13
N GLU A 70 -14.99 8.06 2.95
CA GLU A 70 -13.72 7.68 3.55
C GLU A 70 -12.56 7.89 2.57
N ARG A 71 -11.35 7.93 3.13
CA ARG A 71 -10.14 8.28 2.37
C ARG A 71 -8.94 7.45 2.78
N TYR A 72 -8.14 7.06 1.79
CA TYR A 72 -6.81 6.48 1.97
C TYR A 72 -5.82 7.12 1.00
N ILE A 73 -4.53 7.02 1.29
CA ILE A 73 -3.50 7.54 0.39
C ILE A 73 -2.83 6.39 -0.33
N LEU A 74 -2.67 6.53 -1.64
CA LEU A 74 -1.76 5.71 -2.43
C LEU A 74 -0.53 6.55 -2.77
N LYS A 75 0.65 6.00 -2.51
CA LYS A 75 1.93 6.64 -2.77
C LYS A 75 2.73 5.82 -3.75
N GLN A 76 3.43 6.52 -4.62
CA GLN A 76 4.53 5.99 -5.38
C GLN A 76 5.83 6.42 -4.72
N ASN A 77 6.70 5.46 -4.39
CA ASN A 77 8.09 5.75 -4.05
C ASN A 77 9.00 4.87 -4.90
N GLU A 78 10.24 5.30 -5.15
CA GLU A 78 11.27 4.45 -5.77
C GLU A 78 11.43 3.10 -5.07
N SER A 79 11.17 3.11 -3.78
CA SER A 79 11.33 1.96 -2.89
C SER A 79 10.08 1.09 -2.76
N GLY A 80 8.98 1.47 -3.43
CA GLY A 80 7.74 0.69 -3.43
C GLY A 80 6.47 1.53 -3.41
N PRO A 81 5.37 1.02 -4.01
CA PRO A 81 4.05 1.56 -3.77
C PRO A 81 3.65 1.33 -2.31
N GLU A 82 3.05 2.35 -1.69
CA GLU A 82 2.61 2.33 -0.30
C GLU A 82 1.17 2.82 -0.21
N ILE A 83 0.30 2.03 0.42
CA ILE A 83 -1.07 2.43 0.76
C ILE A 83 -1.13 2.77 2.24
N MET A 84 -1.68 3.93 2.59
CA MET A 84 -1.85 4.38 3.97
C MET A 84 -3.34 4.52 4.31
N LEU A 85 -3.77 3.80 5.35
CA LEU A 85 -5.14 3.67 5.81
C LEU A 85 -5.27 4.16 7.26
N LEU A 86 -6.38 4.82 7.56
CA LEU A 86 -6.77 5.09 8.94
C LEU A 86 -7.26 3.79 9.60
N ILE A 87 -6.86 3.53 10.86
CA ILE A 87 -7.27 2.31 11.57
C ILE A 87 -8.80 2.26 11.79
N CYS A 88 -9.52 3.37 11.65
CA CYS A 88 -10.99 3.38 11.77
C CYS A 88 -11.73 3.24 10.43
N ALA A 89 -11.04 2.86 9.35
CA ALA A 89 -11.63 2.68 8.03
C ALA A 89 -12.72 1.60 7.99
N SER A 90 -13.76 1.82 7.19
CA SER A 90 -14.78 0.83 6.88
C SER A 90 -14.21 -0.39 6.19
N LEU A 91 -14.97 -1.49 6.24
CA LEU A 91 -14.69 -2.70 5.48
C LEU A 91 -14.61 -2.44 3.97
N ASN A 92 -15.39 -1.50 3.44
CA ASN A 92 -15.38 -1.14 2.02
C ASN A 92 -14.02 -0.52 1.63
N LEU A 93 -13.52 0.43 2.42
CA LEU A 93 -12.23 1.08 2.18
C LEU A 93 -11.08 0.07 2.30
N ILE A 94 -11.12 -0.78 3.33
CA ILE A 94 -10.17 -1.87 3.53
C ILE A 94 -10.15 -2.81 2.31
N THR A 95 -11.33 -3.23 1.84
CA THR A 95 -11.47 -4.12 0.68
C THR A 95 -10.91 -3.47 -0.59
N SER A 96 -11.17 -2.18 -0.80
CA SER A 96 -10.61 -1.43 -1.92
C SER A 96 -9.08 -1.38 -1.88
N ALA A 97 -8.49 -1.07 -0.73
CA ALA A 97 -7.04 -1.04 -0.57
C ALA A 97 -6.40 -2.42 -0.82
N ILE A 98 -7.02 -3.49 -0.33
CA ILE A 98 -6.55 -4.86 -0.58
C ILE A 98 -6.62 -5.19 -2.07
N ASN A 99 -7.75 -4.89 -2.73
CA ASN A 99 -7.91 -5.12 -4.16
C ASN A 99 -6.85 -4.37 -4.97
N LEU A 100 -6.51 -3.15 -4.57
CA LEU A 100 -5.46 -2.37 -5.21
C LEU A 100 -4.06 -3.00 -5.01
N LEU A 101 -3.72 -3.48 -3.81
CA LEU A 101 -2.46 -4.20 -3.57
C LEU A 101 -2.38 -5.48 -4.41
N VAL A 102 -3.47 -6.24 -4.45
CA VAL A 102 -3.58 -7.45 -5.28
C VAL A 102 -3.42 -7.11 -6.76
N ALA A 103 -4.04 -6.04 -7.23
CA ALA A 103 -3.92 -5.57 -8.61
C ALA A 103 -2.49 -5.13 -8.95
N ILE A 104 -1.79 -4.45 -8.03
CA ILE A 104 -0.38 -4.10 -8.18
C ILE A 104 0.46 -5.37 -8.32
N CYS A 105 0.32 -6.33 -7.40
CA CYS A 105 1.07 -7.59 -7.45
C CYS A 105 0.77 -8.40 -8.73
N GLY A 106 -0.50 -8.48 -9.14
CA GLY A 106 -0.88 -9.16 -10.37
C GLY A 106 -0.41 -8.44 -11.64
N SER A 107 -0.26 -7.11 -11.60
CA SER A 107 0.30 -6.33 -12.71
C SER A 107 1.82 -6.48 -12.78
N LEU A 108 2.49 -6.62 -11.64
CA LEU A 108 3.94 -6.84 -11.58
C LEU A 108 4.36 -8.11 -12.31
N GLN A 109 3.59 -9.19 -12.19
CA GLN A 109 3.85 -10.45 -12.92
C GLN A 109 3.85 -10.31 -14.45
N LYS A 110 3.26 -9.22 -14.97
CA LYS A 110 3.21 -8.92 -16.40
C LYS A 110 4.29 -7.94 -16.85
N GLU A 111 5.11 -7.44 -15.91
CA GLU A 111 6.12 -6.46 -16.24
C GLU A 111 7.38 -7.07 -16.85
N ARG A 112 7.99 -6.32 -17.77
CA ARG A 112 9.27 -6.72 -18.38
C ARG A 112 10.41 -6.73 -17.37
N LYS A 113 10.37 -5.83 -16.38
CA LYS A 113 11.31 -5.74 -15.26
C LYS A 113 10.64 -6.20 -13.96
N CYS A 114 9.94 -7.34 -14.02
CA CYS A 114 9.32 -7.95 -12.85
C CYS A 114 10.42 -8.41 -11.88
N PRO A 115 10.38 -8.00 -10.60
CA PRO A 115 11.22 -8.62 -9.59
C PRO A 115 10.78 -10.08 -9.38
N SER A 116 11.71 -10.97 -9.03
CA SER A 116 11.36 -12.38 -8.75
C SER A 116 10.51 -12.48 -7.47
N LYS A 117 10.76 -11.59 -6.49
CA LYS A 117 10.04 -11.59 -5.23
C LYS A 117 9.65 -10.18 -4.79
N VAL A 118 8.53 -10.10 -4.08
CA VAL A 118 8.12 -8.90 -3.37
C VAL A 118 7.75 -9.21 -1.92
N LYS A 119 8.09 -8.31 -1.01
CA LYS A 119 7.69 -8.34 0.39
C LYS A 119 6.54 -7.37 0.58
N ILE A 120 5.48 -7.82 1.24
CA ILE A 120 4.43 -6.93 1.72
C ILE A 120 4.73 -6.65 3.19
N VAL A 121 5.00 -5.38 3.46
CA VAL A 121 5.38 -4.89 4.78
C VAL A 121 4.25 -4.03 5.33
N GLN A 122 3.84 -4.32 6.56
CA GLN A 122 2.93 -3.48 7.32
C GLN A 122 3.73 -2.52 8.20
N ARG A 123 3.30 -1.26 8.25
CA ARG A 123 3.75 -0.31 9.26
C ARG A 123 2.57 0.18 10.07
N ARG A 124 2.78 0.37 11.37
CA ARG A 124 1.83 1.04 12.27
C ARG A 124 2.48 2.29 12.81
N PHE A 125 1.78 3.41 12.67
CA PHE A 125 2.18 4.70 13.20
C PHE A 125 1.34 4.98 14.43
N ILE A 126 1.96 4.94 15.61
CA ILE A 126 1.30 5.17 16.91
C ILE A 126 2.13 6.20 17.67
N ARG A 127 1.57 7.40 17.90
CA ARG A 127 2.20 8.46 18.72
C ARG A 127 3.69 8.69 18.39
N ASN A 128 4.01 8.90 17.11
CA ASN A 128 5.36 9.09 16.56
C ASN A 128 6.29 7.87 16.62
N GLN A 129 5.82 6.70 17.03
CA GLN A 129 6.55 5.44 16.88
C GLN A 129 6.12 4.72 15.62
N VAL A 130 7.08 4.08 14.95
CA VAL A 130 6.84 3.25 13.77
C VAL A 130 7.16 1.81 14.12
N ALA A 131 6.13 0.97 14.20
CA ALA A 131 6.30 -0.47 14.26
C ALA A 131 6.21 -1.04 12.85
N GLN A 132 7.16 -1.89 12.45
CA GLN A 132 7.21 -2.50 11.12
C GLN A 132 7.22 -4.03 11.25
N GLU A 133 6.41 -4.69 10.41
CA GLU A 133 6.31 -6.14 10.35
C GLU A 133 6.24 -6.59 8.88
N MET A 134 7.01 -7.60 8.51
CA MET A 134 6.87 -8.24 7.19
C MET A 134 5.72 -9.25 7.28
N LEU A 135 4.69 -9.07 6.46
CA LEU A 135 3.49 -9.91 6.48
C LEU A 135 3.65 -11.15 5.60
N ILE A 136 4.21 -10.98 4.42
CA ILE A 136 4.40 -12.04 3.45
C ILE A 136 5.53 -11.69 2.48
N GLU A 137 6.30 -12.70 2.10
CA GLU A 137 7.12 -12.70 0.89
C GLU A 137 6.38 -13.48 -0.20
N VAL A 138 6.22 -12.85 -1.36
CA VAL A 138 5.51 -13.37 -2.52
C VAL A 138 6.54 -13.66 -3.59
N ASN A 139 6.57 -14.90 -4.07
CA ASN A 139 7.30 -15.25 -5.29
C ASN A 139 6.40 -14.94 -6.49
N LEU A 140 6.81 -13.97 -7.32
CA LEU A 140 6.03 -13.56 -8.48
C LEU A 140 6.13 -14.55 -9.65
N ASP A 141 7.10 -15.47 -9.61
CA ASP A 141 7.22 -16.57 -10.58
C ASP A 141 6.13 -17.65 -10.38
N ASP A 142 5.45 -17.67 -9.23
CA ASP A 142 4.32 -18.57 -8.96
C ASP A 142 2.99 -17.93 -9.38
N ALA A 143 2.40 -18.46 -10.45
CA ALA A 143 1.16 -17.95 -11.03
C ALA A 143 -0.10 -18.25 -10.18
N LYS A 144 -0.06 -19.21 -9.25
CA LYS A 144 -1.28 -19.69 -8.54
C LYS A 144 -1.40 -19.21 -7.10
N ILE A 145 -0.29 -18.92 -6.41
CA ILE A 145 -0.30 -18.73 -4.95
C ILE A 145 -0.50 -17.27 -4.50
N THR A 146 -0.60 -16.33 -5.42
CA THR A 146 -0.33 -14.92 -5.07
C THR A 146 -1.56 -14.13 -4.59
N GLN A 147 -2.68 -14.11 -5.31
CA GLN A 147 -3.74 -13.12 -5.06
C GLN A 147 -4.60 -13.40 -3.80
N ASP A 148 -5.19 -14.60 -3.69
CA ASP A 148 -6.05 -14.95 -2.54
C ASP A 148 -5.28 -15.02 -1.23
N LYS A 149 -4.01 -15.46 -1.30
CA LYS A 149 -3.12 -15.52 -0.13
C LYS A 149 -2.74 -14.12 0.34
N ILE A 150 -2.38 -13.21 -0.57
CA ILE A 150 -2.13 -11.79 -0.26
C ILE A 150 -3.35 -11.18 0.42
N LYS A 151 -4.53 -11.38 -0.18
CA LYS A 151 -5.80 -10.88 0.37
C LYS A 151 -6.03 -11.37 1.80
N THR A 152 -5.96 -12.68 2.01
CA THR A 152 -6.19 -13.30 3.33
C THR A 152 -5.24 -12.78 4.40
N ILE A 153 -3.95 -12.64 4.07
CA ILE A 153 -2.93 -12.18 5.02
C ILE A 153 -3.14 -10.71 5.38
N ILE A 154 -3.40 -9.85 4.39
CA ILE A 154 -3.66 -8.43 4.64
C ILE A 154 -4.94 -8.25 5.46
N GLU A 155 -6.02 -8.98 5.14
CA GLU A 155 -7.25 -8.96 5.94
C GLU A 155 -6.99 -9.35 7.41
N GLY A 156 -6.21 -10.42 7.64
CA GLY A 156 -5.81 -10.85 8.98
C GLY A 156 -4.97 -9.81 9.73
N ALA A 157 -4.05 -9.15 9.03
CA ALA A 157 -3.18 -8.11 9.59
C ALA A 157 -3.99 -6.85 9.98
N ILE A 158 -4.94 -6.44 9.14
CA ILE A 158 -5.88 -5.34 9.44
C ILE A 158 -6.75 -5.71 10.64
N LYS A 159 -7.39 -6.88 10.65
CA LYS A 159 -8.22 -7.36 11.77
C LYS A 159 -7.44 -7.36 13.09
N SER A 160 -6.21 -7.85 13.09
CA SER A 160 -5.35 -7.87 14.28
C SER A 160 -5.03 -6.45 14.78
N SER A 161 -4.84 -5.51 13.85
CA SER A 161 -4.58 -4.10 14.17
C SER A 161 -5.80 -3.38 14.75
N LEU A 162 -7.02 -3.79 14.37
CA LEU A 162 -8.28 -3.27 14.90
C LEU A 162 -8.56 -3.75 16.33
N VAL A 163 -8.20 -5.00 16.65
CA VAL A 163 -8.46 -5.62 17.97
C VAL A 163 -7.54 -5.06 19.07
N SER A 164 -6.32 -4.66 18.73
CA SER A 164 -5.36 -4.08 19.70
C SER A 164 -5.80 -2.76 20.35
N LYS A 165 -6.90 -2.13 19.90
CA LYS A 165 -7.48 -0.91 20.51
C LYS A 165 -8.40 -1.18 21.72
N LYS A 166 -8.75 -2.43 22.03
CA LYS A 166 -9.71 -2.78 23.10
C LYS A 166 -9.08 -3.19 24.45
N LYS A 167 -7.78 -2.94 24.67
CA LYS A 167 -7.11 -3.20 25.96
C LYS A 167 -6.55 -1.93 26.54
#